data_AF-A0A351UHP9-F1
#
_entry.id   AF-A0A351UHP9-F1
#
_cell.length_a   1.000
_cell.length_b   1.000
_cell.length_c   1.000
_cell.angle_alpha   90.00
_cell.angle_beta   90.00
_cell.angle_gamma   90.00
#
_symmetry.space_group_name_H-M   'P 1'
#
loop_
_entity.id
_entity.type
_entity.pdbx_description
1 polymer ?
#
loop_
_entity_poly.entity_id
_entity_poly.type
_entity_poly.pdbx_seq_one_letter_code
_entity_poly.pdbx_strand_id
1 'polypeptide(L)'
;MNMRHLLLVALLVSCSFASVPQQAPREGRLRLFNTHTLERLDVVYSRDGVYDPQALEKLDHFLRDWRTDRVKHHDPRLFDLLDELASRVDRPGTELQVICGYRTPESNRRLRTRGSGVAGNSLHMQAKAIDIRVPGVRTSRLRDTALALRGGGVGYYPGSDFIHVDLGRVRRW
;
A
#
# COMPACT_ATOMS: atom_id res chain seq x y z
N MET A 1 30.82 81.44 7.65
CA MET A 1 30.54 80.32 8.57
C MET A 1 30.05 79.17 7.71
N ASN A 2 30.96 78.31 7.22
CA ASN A 2 30.65 77.30 6.20
C ASN A 2 30.54 75.92 6.85
N MET A 3 29.33 75.35 6.85
CA MET A 3 29.06 74.04 7.41
C MET A 3 29.12 73.00 6.29
N ARG A 4 30.14 72.13 6.32
CA ARG A 4 30.31 71.02 5.37
C ARG A 4 29.46 69.85 5.88
N HIS A 5 28.44 69.45 5.13
CA HIS A 5 27.67 68.24 5.42
C HIS A 5 28.46 66.99 5.00
N LEU A 6 28.78 66.13 5.97
CA LEU A 6 29.26 64.76 5.73
C LEU A 6 28.03 63.87 5.46
N LEU A 7 27.93 63.28 4.27
CA LEU A 7 27.01 62.19 4.01
C LEU A 7 27.67 60.86 4.41
N LEU A 8 27.09 60.18 5.41
CA LEU A 8 27.41 58.80 5.77
C LEU A 8 26.56 57.87 4.89
N VAL A 9 27.19 57.09 4.01
CA VAL A 9 26.51 56.03 3.24
C VAL A 9 26.58 54.75 4.05
N ALA A 10 25.45 54.31 4.59
CA ALA A 10 25.32 53.01 5.25
C ALA A 10 25.08 51.91 4.20
N LEU A 11 26.05 51.02 4.00
CA LEU A 11 25.85 49.80 3.21
C LEU A 11 25.00 48.82 4.02
N LEU A 12 23.73 48.66 3.63
CA LEU A 12 22.87 47.57 4.09
C LEU A 12 23.25 46.29 3.33
N VAL A 13 24.06 45.43 3.96
CA VAL A 13 24.29 44.07 3.46
C VAL A 13 23.02 43.26 3.69
N SER A 14 22.23 43.07 2.63
CA SER A 14 21.07 42.18 2.65
C SER A 14 21.57 40.74 2.61
N CYS A 15 21.54 40.03 3.74
CA CYS A 15 21.66 38.58 3.77
C CYS A 15 20.36 37.97 3.24
N SER A 16 20.37 37.54 1.97
CA SER A 16 19.29 36.72 1.43
C SER A 16 19.42 35.30 1.99
N PHE A 17 18.52 34.90 2.89
CA PHE A 17 18.37 33.49 3.26
C PHE A 17 17.76 32.75 2.08
N ALA A 18 18.54 31.91 1.40
CA ALA A 18 18.01 30.97 0.43
C ALA A 18 17.08 29.97 1.15
N SER A 19 15.79 29.99 0.80
CA SER A 19 14.83 29.00 1.28
C SER A 19 15.17 27.65 0.67
N VAL A 20 15.65 26.70 1.49
CA VAL A 20 15.77 25.30 1.04
C VAL A 20 14.36 24.80 0.75
N PRO A 21 14.05 24.32 -0.47
CA PRO A 21 12.74 23.75 -0.75
C PRO A 21 12.55 22.53 0.16
N GLN A 22 11.62 22.64 1.10
CA GLN A 22 11.23 21.53 1.96
C GLN A 22 10.55 20.49 1.08
N GLN A 23 11.26 19.39 0.82
CA GLN A 23 10.73 18.27 0.06
C GLN A 23 9.46 17.77 0.75
N ALA A 24 8.39 17.58 -0.01
CA ALA A 24 7.15 17.05 0.54
C ALA A 24 7.42 15.69 1.21
N PRO A 25 6.79 15.40 2.35
CA PRO A 25 7.01 14.16 3.07
C PRO A 25 6.68 12.96 2.17
N ARG A 26 7.44 11.87 2.31
CA ARG A 26 7.19 10.65 1.55
C ARG A 26 5.97 9.96 2.14
N GLU A 27 4.87 9.96 1.41
CA GLU A 27 3.64 9.27 1.79
C GLU A 27 3.63 7.83 1.27
N GLY A 28 3.24 6.88 2.12
CA GLY A 28 2.70 5.60 1.68
C GLY A 28 1.19 5.73 1.54
N ARG A 29 0.63 5.43 0.36
CA ARG A 29 -0.79 5.68 0.07
C ARG A 29 -1.42 4.55 -0.72
N LEU A 30 -2.51 4.00 -0.19
CA LEU A 30 -3.27 2.97 -0.86
C LEU A 30 -4.63 3.48 -1.33
N ARG A 31 -4.95 3.16 -2.59
CA ARG A 31 -6.29 3.31 -3.17
C ARG A 31 -6.83 1.93 -3.45
N LEU A 32 -7.86 1.54 -2.70
CA LEU A 32 -8.38 0.19 -2.68
C LEU A 32 -9.87 0.17 -3.00
N PHE A 33 -10.30 -0.84 -3.76
CA PHE A 33 -11.70 -1.19 -3.96
C PHE A 33 -11.93 -2.65 -3.58
N ASN A 34 -12.82 -2.93 -2.65
CA ASN A 34 -13.12 -4.29 -2.22
C ASN A 34 -14.23 -4.87 -3.10
N THR A 35 -13.96 -5.95 -3.83
CA THR A 35 -14.91 -6.50 -4.81
C THR A 35 -16.11 -7.19 -4.17
N HIS A 36 -16.08 -7.47 -2.87
CA HIS A 36 -17.17 -8.12 -2.14
C HIS A 36 -18.04 -7.13 -1.37
N THR A 37 -17.43 -6.16 -0.69
CA THR A 37 -18.16 -5.16 0.10
C THR A 37 -18.52 -3.90 -0.70
N LEU A 38 -17.92 -3.74 -1.89
CA LEU A 38 -18.03 -2.54 -2.74
C LEU A 38 -17.50 -1.25 -2.08
N GLU A 39 -16.82 -1.39 -0.93
CA GLU A 39 -16.17 -0.29 -0.24
C GLU A 39 -14.98 0.23 -1.06
N ARG A 40 -14.77 1.55 -1.02
CA ARG A 40 -13.55 2.21 -1.49
C ARG A 40 -12.81 2.84 -0.32
N LEU A 41 -11.49 2.76 -0.35
CA LEU A 41 -10.61 3.40 0.62
C LEU A 41 -9.46 4.09 -0.10
N ASP A 42 -9.29 5.38 0.14
CA ASP A 42 -8.10 6.15 -0.21
C ASP A 42 -7.47 6.65 1.08
N VAL A 43 -6.29 6.14 1.42
CA VAL A 43 -5.68 6.37 2.74
C VAL A 43 -4.17 6.53 2.62
N VAL A 44 -3.65 7.58 3.25
CA VAL A 44 -2.22 7.71 3.57
C VAL A 44 -1.99 6.97 4.87
N TYR A 45 -1.27 5.85 4.82
CA TYR A 45 -1.06 4.98 5.98
C TYR A 45 0.31 5.15 6.62
N SER A 46 1.22 5.84 5.94
CA SER A 46 2.54 6.17 6.48
C SER A 46 3.04 7.52 5.97
N ARG A 47 3.86 8.18 6.79
CA ARG A 47 4.60 9.39 6.45
C ARG A 47 6.04 9.23 6.91
N ASP A 48 6.97 9.36 5.98
CA ASP A 48 8.41 9.23 6.24
C ASP A 48 8.78 7.94 7.01
N GLY A 49 8.10 6.84 6.66
CA GLY A 49 8.30 5.52 7.28
C GLY A 49 7.61 5.31 8.63
N VAL A 50 6.91 6.32 9.16
CA VAL A 50 6.10 6.20 10.37
C VAL A 50 4.66 5.85 10.00
N TYR A 51 4.16 4.71 10.48
CA TYR A 51 2.78 4.29 10.27
C TYR A 51 1.79 5.12 11.11
N ASP A 52 0.65 5.46 10.52
CA ASP A 52 -0.48 6.08 11.21
C ASP A 52 -1.41 4.98 11.77
N PRO A 53 -1.51 4.83 13.11
CA PRO A 53 -2.34 3.80 13.73
C PRO A 53 -3.82 3.85 13.30
N GLN A 54 -4.39 5.05 13.12
CA GLN A 54 -5.80 5.19 12.72
C GLN A 54 -6.00 4.78 11.26
N ALA A 55 -5.00 5.03 10.41
CA ALA A 55 -5.02 4.55 9.04
C ALA A 55 -4.91 3.02 8.97
N LEU A 56 -4.07 2.41 9.83
CA LEU A 56 -3.96 0.97 9.93
C LEU A 56 -5.27 0.33 10.40
N GLU A 57 -5.97 0.92 11.38
CA GLU A 57 -7.30 0.44 11.81
C GLU A 57 -8.34 0.49 10.67
N LYS A 58 -8.32 1.55 9.86
CA LYS A 58 -9.19 1.65 8.66
C LYS A 58 -8.87 0.54 7.65
N LEU A 59 -7.59 0.27 7.42
CA LEU A 59 -7.14 -0.82 6.55
C LEU A 59 -7.55 -2.18 7.09
N ASP A 60 -7.43 -2.42 8.39
CA ASP A 60 -7.83 -3.67 9.04
C ASP A 60 -9.33 -3.92 8.89
N HIS A 61 -10.15 -2.89 9.11
CA HIS A 61 -11.59 -3.00 8.89
C HIS A 61 -11.92 -3.22 7.40
N PHE A 62 -11.29 -2.48 6.50
CA PHE A 62 -11.48 -2.63 5.06
C PHE A 62 -11.13 -4.03 4.55
N LEU A 63 -10.09 -4.64 5.14
CA LEU A 63 -9.57 -5.97 4.80
C LEU A 63 -10.13 -7.09 5.68
N ARG A 64 -11.15 -6.82 6.50
CA ARG A 64 -11.81 -7.81 7.35
C ARG A 64 -12.33 -9.00 6.54
N ASP A 65 -12.55 -10.11 7.22
CA ASP A 65 -13.23 -11.23 6.58
C ASP A 65 -14.71 -10.89 6.39
N TRP A 66 -15.05 -10.43 5.17
CA TRP A 66 -16.40 -9.98 4.81
C TRP A 66 -17.51 -11.02 5.07
N ARG A 67 -17.18 -12.30 5.19
CA ARG A 67 -18.16 -13.37 5.46
C ARG A 67 -18.57 -13.45 6.92
N THR A 68 -17.70 -12.99 7.82
CA THR A 68 -17.85 -13.12 9.27
C THR A 68 -17.75 -11.79 10.01
N ASP A 69 -17.47 -10.72 9.26
CA ASP A 69 -17.21 -9.36 9.74
C ASP A 69 -16.05 -9.25 10.76
N ARG A 70 -15.24 -10.31 10.89
CA ARG A 70 -14.12 -10.31 11.84
C ARG A 70 -12.93 -9.55 11.28
N VAL A 71 -12.49 -8.57 12.05
CA VAL A 71 -11.29 -7.77 11.82
C VAL A 71 -10.07 -8.48 12.41
N LYS A 72 -8.91 -8.28 11.79
CA LYS A 72 -7.61 -8.67 12.33
C LYS A 72 -6.55 -7.65 11.92
N HIS A 73 -5.62 -7.37 12.82
CA HIS A 73 -4.50 -6.49 12.54
C HIS A 73 -3.58 -7.10 11.49
N HIS A 74 -3.41 -6.40 10.37
CA HIS A 74 -2.49 -6.75 9.29
C HIS A 74 -1.08 -6.26 9.62
N ASP A 75 -0.09 -7.04 9.20
CA ASP A 75 1.31 -6.62 9.26
C ASP A 75 1.51 -5.42 8.30
N PRO A 76 1.89 -4.23 8.78
CA PRO A 76 1.94 -3.02 7.95
C PRO A 76 2.89 -3.11 6.75
N ARG A 77 3.88 -4.02 6.79
CA ARG A 77 4.77 -4.29 5.66
C ARG A 77 4.05 -4.84 4.43
N LEU A 78 2.86 -5.42 4.63
CA LEU A 78 1.98 -5.80 3.51
C LEU A 78 1.53 -4.56 2.75
N PHE A 79 1.25 -3.45 3.45
CA PHE A 79 0.85 -2.19 2.83
C PHE A 79 2.02 -1.53 2.10
N ASP A 80 3.22 -1.61 2.65
CA ASP A 80 4.45 -1.18 1.95
C ASP A 80 4.65 -1.95 0.63
N LEU A 81 4.48 -3.28 0.67
CA LEU A 81 4.55 -4.11 -0.54
C LEU A 81 3.51 -3.73 -1.59
N LEU A 82 2.28 -3.42 -1.15
CA LEU A 82 1.20 -3.00 -2.05
C LEU A 82 1.42 -1.62 -2.66
N ASP A 83 1.90 -0.67 -1.86
CA ASP A 83 2.24 0.69 -2.31
C ASP A 83 3.39 0.64 -3.33
N GLU A 84 4.44 -0.14 -3.04
CA GLU A 84 5.55 -0.34 -3.97
C GLU A 84 5.09 -1.03 -5.26
N LEU A 85 4.25 -2.06 -5.16
CA LEU A 85 3.66 -2.72 -6.33
C LEU A 85 2.84 -1.74 -7.18
N ALA A 86 1.97 -0.94 -6.57
CA ALA A 86 1.14 0.03 -7.27
C ALA A 86 1.98 1.10 -7.97
N SER A 87 3.05 1.59 -7.33
CA SER A 87 3.95 2.58 -7.93
C SER A 87 4.69 2.05 -9.17
N ARG A 88 4.99 0.75 -9.22
CA ARG A 88 5.71 0.11 -10.34
C ARG A 88 4.81 -0.29 -11.52
N VAL A 89 3.51 -0.14 -11.39
CA VAL A 89 2.55 -0.46 -12.46
C VAL A 89 2.48 0.65 -13.54
N ASP A 90 3.26 1.73 -13.38
CA ASP A 90 3.41 2.85 -14.33
C ASP A 90 2.07 3.52 -14.69
N ARG A 91 1.21 3.66 -13.66
CA ARG A 91 -0.11 4.28 -13.77
C ARG A 91 -0.37 5.12 -12.52
N PRO A 92 -0.27 6.45 -12.62
CA PRO A 92 -0.57 7.34 -11.50
C PRO A 92 -1.98 7.10 -10.96
N GLY A 93 -2.12 7.09 -9.63
CA GLY A 93 -3.42 6.91 -8.97
C GLY A 93 -4.02 5.50 -9.11
N THR A 94 -3.19 4.48 -9.36
CA THR A 94 -3.61 3.07 -9.45
C THR A 94 -4.50 2.67 -8.26
N GLU A 95 -5.72 2.22 -8.56
CA GLU A 95 -6.62 1.58 -7.59
C GLU A 95 -6.40 0.06 -7.64
N LEU A 96 -6.05 -0.54 -6.51
CA LEU A 96 -5.99 -1.99 -6.35
C LEU A 96 -7.39 -2.52 -6.04
N GLN A 97 -7.88 -3.46 -6.85
CA GLN A 97 -9.08 -4.20 -6.49
C GLN A 97 -8.70 -5.37 -5.60
N VAL A 98 -9.27 -5.40 -4.40
CA VAL A 98 -9.04 -6.44 -3.39
C VAL A 98 -10.09 -7.53 -3.57
N ILE A 99 -9.62 -8.74 -3.87
CA ILE A 99 -10.44 -9.95 -3.93
C ILE A 99 -10.53 -10.57 -2.53
N CYS A 100 -9.41 -10.64 -1.80
CA CYS A 100 -9.41 -11.24 -0.46
C CYS A 100 -8.30 -10.66 0.44
N GLY A 101 -8.69 -10.13 1.61
CA GLY A 101 -7.79 -9.75 2.69
C GLY A 101 -7.69 -10.84 3.76
N TYR A 102 -8.02 -10.51 5.00
CA TYR A 102 -8.04 -11.47 6.10
C TYR A 102 -9.11 -12.57 5.89
N ARG A 103 -8.79 -13.78 6.33
CA ARG A 103 -9.73 -14.91 6.39
C ARG A 103 -9.76 -15.49 7.80
N THR A 104 -10.96 -15.65 8.36
CA THR A 104 -11.14 -16.45 9.57
C THR A 104 -10.83 -17.93 9.28
N PRO A 105 -10.51 -18.73 10.33
CA PRO A 105 -10.40 -20.18 10.19
C PRO A 105 -11.64 -20.84 9.57
N GLU A 106 -12.83 -20.32 9.87
CA GLU A 106 -14.09 -20.81 9.33
C GLU A 106 -14.21 -20.56 7.83
N SER A 107 -14.00 -19.31 7.39
CA SER A 107 -13.99 -18.97 5.95
C SER A 107 -12.93 -19.75 5.18
N ASN A 108 -11.73 -19.93 5.76
CA ASN A 108 -10.68 -20.72 5.11
C ASN A 108 -11.09 -22.19 4.95
N ARG A 109 -11.68 -22.81 5.98
CA ARG A 109 -12.23 -24.18 5.89
C ARG A 109 -13.32 -24.28 4.82
N ARG A 110 -14.26 -23.32 4.78
CA ARG A 110 -15.35 -23.29 3.79
C ARG A 110 -14.84 -23.16 2.36
N LEU A 111 -13.76 -22.41 2.12
CA LEU A 111 -13.16 -22.33 0.80
C LEU A 111 -12.42 -23.63 0.42
N ARG A 112 -11.75 -24.26 1.39
CA ARG A 112 -11.08 -25.56 1.18
C ARG A 112 -12.03 -26.68 0.80
N THR A 113 -13.28 -26.65 1.26
CA THR A 113 -14.28 -27.68 0.91
C THR A 113 -14.91 -27.45 -0.47
N ARG A 114 -14.80 -26.24 -1.03
CA ARG A 114 -15.48 -25.84 -2.27
C ARG A 114 -14.56 -25.76 -3.49
N GLY A 115 -13.25 -25.84 -3.31
CA GLY A 115 -12.30 -25.71 -4.41
C GLY A 115 -10.93 -26.32 -4.09
N SER A 116 -10.11 -26.41 -5.14
CA SER A 116 -8.69 -26.76 -5.02
C SER A 116 -7.84 -25.50 -4.77
N GLY A 117 -6.65 -25.68 -4.17
CA GLY A 117 -5.64 -24.61 -4.10
C GLY A 117 -5.67 -23.69 -2.87
N VAL A 118 -6.54 -23.92 -1.88
CA VAL A 118 -6.52 -23.15 -0.61
C VAL A 118 -5.68 -23.86 0.44
N ALA A 119 -4.59 -23.25 0.88
CA ALA A 119 -3.71 -23.82 1.91
C ALA A 119 -4.38 -23.91 3.30
N GLY A 120 -4.09 -24.98 4.04
CA GLY A 120 -4.57 -25.15 5.43
C GLY A 120 -4.02 -24.08 6.37
N ASN A 121 -2.73 -23.74 6.20
CA ASN A 121 -2.02 -22.69 6.93
C ASN A 121 -1.84 -21.45 6.05
N SER A 122 -2.94 -20.93 5.51
CA SER A 122 -2.91 -19.74 4.63
C SER A 122 -2.44 -18.49 5.38
N LEU A 123 -1.55 -17.70 4.77
CA LEU A 123 -1.10 -16.41 5.32
C LEU A 123 -2.21 -15.35 5.37
N HIS A 124 -3.30 -15.50 4.62
CA HIS A 124 -4.53 -14.70 4.85
C HIS A 124 -5.08 -14.84 6.27
N MET A 125 -4.98 -16.01 6.92
CA MET A 125 -5.45 -16.19 8.30
C MET A 125 -4.53 -15.50 9.32
N GLN A 126 -3.32 -15.17 8.90
CA GLN A 126 -2.34 -14.43 9.69
C GLN A 126 -2.36 -12.93 9.40
N ALA A 127 -3.26 -12.46 8.51
CA ALA A 127 -3.31 -11.07 8.04
C ALA A 127 -1.96 -10.61 7.43
N LYS A 128 -1.33 -11.53 6.67
CA LYS A 128 -0.02 -11.36 6.02
C LYS A 128 -0.05 -11.64 4.51
N ALA A 129 -1.24 -11.70 3.94
CA ALA A 129 -1.43 -11.96 2.51
C ALA A 129 -2.68 -11.28 1.99
N ILE A 130 -2.69 -11.02 0.69
CA ILE A 130 -3.80 -10.37 0.00
C ILE A 130 -3.88 -10.85 -1.44
N ASP A 131 -5.11 -11.02 -1.92
CA ASP A 131 -5.42 -11.33 -3.31
C ASP A 131 -5.92 -10.05 -3.98
N ILE A 132 -5.24 -9.63 -5.06
CA ILE A 132 -5.49 -8.35 -5.72
C ILE A 132 -5.44 -8.46 -7.24
N ARG A 133 -6.06 -7.48 -7.90
CA ARG A 133 -5.87 -7.18 -9.32
C ARG A 133 -5.83 -5.68 -9.55
N VAL A 134 -5.37 -5.28 -10.73
CA VAL A 134 -5.37 -3.88 -11.17
C VAL A 134 -6.11 -3.75 -12.49
N PRO A 135 -7.28 -3.08 -12.53
CA PRO A 135 -8.05 -2.91 -13.76
C PRO A 135 -7.23 -2.28 -14.88
N GLY A 136 -7.25 -2.89 -16.06
CA GLY A 136 -6.45 -2.45 -17.22
C GLY A 136 -4.97 -2.84 -17.16
N VAL A 137 -4.56 -3.69 -16.22
CA VAL A 137 -3.22 -4.28 -16.17
C VAL A 137 -3.35 -5.78 -16.30
N ARG A 138 -2.65 -6.38 -17.27
CA ARG A 138 -2.64 -7.83 -17.44
C ARG A 138 -2.15 -8.49 -16.15
N THR A 139 -2.85 -9.53 -15.69
CA THR A 139 -2.50 -10.29 -14.48
C THR A 139 -1.05 -10.81 -14.52
N SER A 140 -0.56 -11.18 -15.71
CA SER A 140 0.84 -11.58 -15.92
C SER A 140 1.84 -10.46 -15.65
N ARG A 141 1.57 -9.23 -16.12
CA ARG A 141 2.40 -8.06 -15.83
C ARG A 141 2.41 -7.78 -14.34
N LEU A 142 1.25 -7.82 -13.68
CA LEU A 142 1.15 -7.59 -12.24
C LEU A 142 1.94 -8.64 -11.44
N ARG A 143 1.86 -9.92 -11.83
CA ARG A 143 2.68 -11.01 -11.27
C ARG A 143 4.17 -10.72 -11.43
N ASP A 144 4.61 -10.37 -12.63
CA ASP A 144 6.03 -10.17 -12.92
C ASP A 144 6.59 -8.98 -12.11
N THR A 145 5.80 -7.91 -11.97
CA THR A 145 6.14 -6.80 -11.08
C THR A 145 6.25 -7.26 -9.61
N ALA A 146 5.29 -8.06 -9.12
CA ALA A 146 5.33 -8.58 -7.75
C ALA A 146 6.54 -9.50 -7.50
N LEU A 147 6.89 -10.35 -8.46
CA LEU A 147 8.07 -11.22 -8.38
C LEU A 147 9.38 -10.42 -8.30
N ALA A 148 9.47 -9.32 -9.06
CA ALA A 148 10.63 -8.44 -9.07
C ALA A 148 10.84 -7.70 -7.74
N LEU A 149 9.80 -7.53 -6.92
CA LEU A 149 9.89 -6.93 -5.59
C LEU A 149 10.57 -7.85 -4.57
N ARG A 150 10.45 -9.17 -4.75
CA ARG A 150 10.95 -10.18 -3.80
C ARG A 150 10.46 -9.97 -2.35
N GLY A 151 9.28 -9.36 -2.18
CA GLY A 151 8.67 -9.07 -0.86
C GLY A 151 8.10 -10.30 -0.14
N GLY A 152 7.92 -11.42 -0.84
CA GLY A 152 7.51 -12.71 -0.28
C GLY A 152 6.91 -13.64 -1.34
N GLY A 153 5.88 -14.40 -0.97
CA GLY A 153 5.23 -15.36 -1.86
C GLY A 153 4.35 -14.68 -2.92
N VAL A 154 4.35 -15.19 -4.15
CA VAL A 154 3.49 -14.72 -5.24
C VAL A 154 2.73 -15.88 -5.88
N GLY A 155 1.40 -15.85 -5.83
CA GLY A 155 0.54 -16.81 -6.54
C GLY A 155 -0.06 -16.20 -7.81
N TYR A 156 -0.14 -16.97 -8.89
CA TYR A 156 -0.65 -16.50 -10.18
C TYR A 156 -1.96 -17.19 -10.59
N TYR A 157 -3.06 -16.43 -10.65
CA TYR A 157 -4.40 -16.96 -10.92
C TYR A 157 -5.03 -16.27 -12.14
N PRO A 158 -4.52 -16.52 -13.37
CA PRO A 158 -5.02 -15.85 -14.57
C PRO A 158 -6.47 -16.18 -14.89
N GLY A 159 -6.92 -17.43 -14.62
CA GLY A 159 -8.30 -17.85 -14.86
C GLY A 159 -9.32 -17.15 -13.95
N SER A 160 -8.87 -16.63 -12.80
CA SER A 160 -9.70 -15.85 -11.87
C SER A 160 -9.34 -14.36 -11.85
N ASP A 161 -8.44 -13.93 -12.75
CA ASP A 161 -7.99 -12.55 -12.91
C ASP A 161 -7.46 -11.89 -11.63
N PHE A 162 -6.59 -12.57 -10.88
CA PHE A 162 -5.89 -11.97 -9.74
C PHE A 162 -4.49 -12.55 -9.51
N ILE A 163 -3.70 -11.86 -8.69
CA ILE A 163 -2.49 -12.39 -8.08
C ILE A 163 -2.64 -12.45 -6.57
N HIS A 164 -1.95 -13.40 -5.96
CA HIS A 164 -1.75 -13.46 -4.52
C HIS A 164 -0.37 -12.89 -4.19
N VAL A 165 -0.27 -12.08 -3.13
CA VAL A 165 1.01 -11.68 -2.55
C VAL A 165 1.00 -11.87 -1.03
N ASP A 166 2.11 -12.31 -0.46
CA ASP A 166 2.27 -12.53 0.98
C ASP A 166 3.64 -12.12 1.52
N LEU A 167 3.75 -11.96 2.84
CA LEU A 167 5.00 -11.67 3.57
C LEU A 167 5.77 -12.92 4.01
N GLY A 168 5.51 -14.07 3.39
CA GLY A 168 6.21 -15.33 3.65
C GLY A 168 7.55 -15.42 2.93
N ARG A 169 8.08 -16.64 2.82
CA ARG A 169 9.30 -16.89 2.05
C ARG A 169 9.08 -16.54 0.58
N VAL A 170 10.09 -15.96 -0.05
CA VAL A 170 10.10 -15.69 -1.50
C VAL A 170 9.94 -17.01 -2.26
N ARG A 171 8.79 -17.16 -2.90
CA ARG A 171 8.39 -18.35 -3.66
C ARG A 171 7.27 -17.97 -4.64
N ARG A 172 6.99 -18.85 -5.59
CA ARG A 172 5.92 -18.64 -6.57
C ARG A 172 5.11 -19.90 -6.81
N TRP A 173 3.85 -19.75 -7.16
CA TRP A 173 2.97 -20.85 -7.59
C TRP A 173 1.90 -20.37 -8.58
#